data_AF-A0A2E6J8H9-F1
#
_entry.id   AF-A0A2E6J8H9-F1
#
_cell.length_a   1.000
_cell.length_b   1.000
_cell.length_c   1.000
_cell.angle_alpha   90.00
_cell.angle_beta   90.00
_cell.angle_gamma   90.00
#
_symmetry.space_group_name_H-M   'P 1'
#
loop_
_entity.id
_entity.type
_entity.pdbx_description
1 polymer ?
#
loop_
_entity_poly.entity_id
_entity_poly.type
_entity_poly.pdbx_seq_one_letter_code
_entity_poly.pdbx_strand_id
1 'polypeptide(L)'
;MNLERHFTATGFVVDDKSILLHWHKKLSMWLPPGGHIEPGEDPEQAIIREVQEETGLSVKVFDIGPQLKQNYPVQVPPPLTILIEDIDDPVSGFHKHIDMIYVCTLVKPKAEGLSSVRWVSRDDLVHQTPIYLQNDIGIAPPEDVCKLGVLAIDLVGKNKNN
;
A
#
# COMPACT_ATOMS: atom_id res chain seq x y z
N MET A 1 -24.87 -14.16 -13.63
CA MET A 1 -23.77 -14.46 -12.69
C MET A 1 -23.83 -13.41 -11.59
N ASN A 2 -23.70 -13.80 -10.32
CA ASN A 2 -23.56 -12.83 -9.23
C ASN A 2 -22.13 -12.30 -9.25
N LEU A 3 -21.98 -10.98 -9.23
CA LEU A 3 -20.68 -10.33 -9.14
C LEU A 3 -20.13 -10.51 -7.73
N GLU A 4 -19.03 -11.24 -7.60
CA GLU A 4 -18.33 -11.40 -6.34
C GLU A 4 -17.50 -10.15 -6.01
N ARG A 5 -17.41 -9.84 -4.71
CA ARG A 5 -16.58 -8.76 -4.20
C ARG A 5 -15.74 -9.25 -3.04
N HIS A 6 -14.44 -8.95 -3.08
CA HIS A 6 -13.51 -9.24 -2.00
C HIS A 6 -13.09 -7.95 -1.32
N PHE A 7 -12.82 -8.02 -0.02
CA PHE A 7 -12.20 -6.92 0.71
C PHE A 7 -10.70 -7.12 0.72
N THR A 8 -9.98 -6.07 0.37
CA THR A 8 -8.51 -6.04 0.37
C THR A 8 -8.03 -4.80 1.12
N ALA A 9 -6.75 -4.81 1.49
CA ALA A 9 -6.08 -3.64 2.04
C ALA A 9 -4.72 -3.45 1.36
N THR A 10 -4.40 -2.19 1.05
CA THR A 10 -3.16 -1.77 0.39
C THR A 10 -2.46 -0.69 1.22
N GLY A 11 -1.14 -0.79 1.38
CA GLY A 11 -0.36 0.04 2.28
C GLY A 11 0.73 0.83 1.58
N PHE A 12 0.57 2.15 1.55
CA PHE A 12 1.63 3.07 1.14
C PHE A 12 2.59 3.30 2.31
N VAL A 13 3.66 2.51 2.36
CA VAL A 13 4.71 2.63 3.38
C VAL A 13 5.61 3.82 3.05
N VAL A 14 5.58 4.85 3.89
CA VAL A 14 6.37 6.08 3.74
C VAL A 14 7.62 6.04 4.62
N ASP A 15 8.76 6.36 4.01
CA ASP A 15 10.00 6.70 4.72
C ASP A 15 10.58 7.99 4.11
N ASP A 16 10.80 9.00 4.95
CA ASP A 16 11.15 10.36 4.55
C ASP A 16 10.30 10.91 3.39
N LYS A 17 10.88 11.06 2.18
CA LYS A 17 10.23 11.55 0.96
C LYS A 17 10.03 10.47 -0.09
N SER A 18 9.92 9.21 0.32
CA SER A 18 9.76 8.07 -0.58
C SER A 18 8.67 7.11 -0.09
N ILE A 19 8.14 6.33 -1.03
CA ILE A 19 7.30 5.16 -0.72
C ILE A 19 8.01 3.86 -1.09
N LEU A 20 7.60 2.77 -0.46
CA LEU A 20 8.01 1.42 -0.83
C LEU A 20 7.09 0.86 -1.92
N LEU A 21 7.66 0.36 -3.00
CA LEU A 21 6.99 -0.48 -4.00
C LEU A 21 7.73 -1.81 -4.17
N HIS A 22 6.99 -2.85 -4.57
CA HIS A 22 7.55 -4.14 -4.95
C HIS A 22 7.12 -4.53 -6.37
N TRP A 23 7.88 -5.42 -6.98
CA TRP A 23 7.58 -5.90 -8.33
C TRP A 23 6.60 -7.07 -8.30
N HIS A 24 5.35 -6.81 -8.71
CA HIS A 24 4.31 -7.83 -8.77
C HIS A 24 4.44 -8.67 -10.05
N LYS A 25 5.12 -9.83 -9.94
CA LYS A 25 5.52 -10.68 -11.09
C LYS A 25 4.38 -11.08 -12.02
N LYS A 26 3.18 -11.37 -11.50
CA LYS A 26 2.04 -11.81 -12.32
C LYS A 26 1.46 -10.67 -13.17
N LEU A 27 1.42 -9.46 -12.60
CA LEU A 27 0.86 -8.28 -13.27
C LEU A 27 1.92 -7.51 -14.06
N SER A 28 3.20 -7.77 -13.79
CA SER A 28 4.33 -7.02 -14.34
C SER A 28 4.20 -5.53 -14.07
N MET A 29 3.93 -5.18 -12.81
CA MET A 29 3.79 -3.79 -12.36
C MET A 29 4.50 -3.56 -11.03
N TRP A 30 4.85 -2.29 -10.76
CA TRP A 30 5.29 -1.84 -9.44
C TRP A 30 4.08 -1.45 -8.60
N LEU A 31 3.87 -2.15 -7.49
CA LEU A 31 2.72 -1.95 -6.61
C LEU A 31 3.15 -1.74 -5.16
N PRO A 32 2.37 -1.01 -4.37
CA PRO A 32 2.50 -1.04 -2.92
C PRO A 32 2.16 -2.45 -2.40
N PRO A 33 2.64 -2.82 -1.21
CA PRO A 33 2.24 -4.07 -0.58
C PRO A 33 0.75 -4.06 -0.20
N GLY A 34 0.11 -5.22 -0.30
CA GLY A 34 -1.32 -5.36 -0.02
C GLY A 34 -1.87 -6.72 -0.42
N GLY A 35 -3.10 -7.01 0.02
CA GLY A 35 -3.73 -8.31 -0.19
C GLY A 35 -5.12 -8.43 0.42
N HIS A 36 -5.66 -9.64 0.39
CA HIS A 36 -6.98 -9.96 0.94
C HIS A 36 -7.02 -9.79 2.44
N ILE A 37 -8.16 -9.29 2.93
CA ILE A 37 -8.47 -9.33 4.37
C ILE A 37 -8.98 -10.73 4.69
N GLU A 38 -8.24 -11.44 5.53
CA GLU A 38 -8.54 -12.81 5.93
C GLU A 38 -9.68 -12.89 6.97
N PRO A 39 -10.33 -14.06 7.12
CA PRO A 39 -11.31 -14.26 8.17
C PRO A 39 -10.69 -14.09 9.57
N GLY A 40 -11.21 -13.12 10.32
CA GLY A 40 -10.82 -12.89 11.72
C GLY A 40 -9.82 -11.75 11.91
N GLU A 41 -9.37 -11.11 10.84
CA GLU A 41 -8.59 -9.88 10.91
C GLU A 41 -9.41 -8.64 10.50
N ASP A 42 -9.03 -7.50 11.04
CA ASP A 42 -9.47 -6.19 10.55
C ASP A 42 -8.51 -5.66 9.46
N PRO A 43 -8.88 -4.59 8.74
CA PRO A 43 -8.05 -4.09 7.64
C PRO A 43 -6.67 -3.56 8.07
N GLU A 44 -6.52 -3.06 9.30
CA GLU A 44 -5.22 -2.61 9.83
C GLU A 44 -4.31 -3.82 10.08
N GLN A 45 -4.86 -4.88 10.67
CA GLN A 45 -4.14 -6.14 10.87
C GLN A 45 -3.70 -6.76 9.54
N ALA A 46 -4.60 -6.79 8.55
CA ALA A 46 -4.31 -7.28 7.21
C ALA A 46 -3.11 -6.56 6.59
N ILE A 47 -3.13 -5.22 6.58
CA ILE A 47 -2.03 -4.49 5.91
C ILE A 47 -0.70 -4.60 6.65
N ILE A 48 -0.71 -4.69 7.98
CA ILE A 48 0.52 -4.92 8.76
C ILE A 48 1.11 -6.30 8.42
N ARG A 49 0.27 -7.34 8.29
CA ARG A 49 0.68 -8.69 7.88
C ARG A 49 1.25 -8.68 6.46
N GLU A 50 0.52 -8.16 5.48
CA GLU A 50 0.93 -8.14 4.07
C GLU A 50 2.27 -7.41 3.87
N VAL A 51 2.45 -6.23 4.48
CA VAL A 51 3.74 -5.52 4.40
C VAL A 51 4.88 -6.37 4.96
N GLN A 52 4.65 -7.07 6.08
CA GLN A 52 5.66 -7.90 6.71
C GLN A 52 5.98 -9.15 5.88
N GLU A 53 5.00 -9.77 5.25
CA GLU A 53 5.15 -10.97 4.41
C GLU A 53 5.83 -10.66 3.07
N GLU A 54 5.41 -9.60 2.39
CA GLU A 54 5.91 -9.26 1.06
C GLU A 54 7.27 -8.55 1.08
N THR A 55 7.58 -7.83 2.16
CA THR A 55 8.74 -6.93 2.21
C THR A 55 9.68 -7.18 3.39
N GLY A 56 9.24 -7.92 4.40
CA GLY A 56 10.01 -8.14 5.63
C GLY A 56 10.02 -6.95 6.58
N LEU A 57 9.33 -5.85 6.27
CA LEU A 57 9.33 -4.62 7.07
C LEU A 57 8.21 -4.62 8.11
N SER A 58 8.52 -4.10 9.29
CA SER A 58 7.52 -3.85 10.33
C SER A 58 7.06 -2.41 10.28
N VAL A 59 5.75 -2.22 10.12
CA VAL A 59 5.10 -0.92 9.98
C VAL A 59 4.00 -0.72 11.00
N LYS A 60 3.54 0.53 11.10
CA LYS A 60 2.30 0.91 11.77
C LYS A 60 1.46 1.77 10.84
N VAL A 61 0.15 1.70 10.96
CA VAL A 61 -0.76 2.61 10.23
C VAL A 61 -0.59 4.04 10.75
N PHE A 62 -0.54 4.99 9.82
CA PHE A 62 -0.57 6.40 10.10
C PHE A 62 -2.03 6.85 10.19
N ASP A 63 -2.55 6.89 11.42
CA ASP A 63 -3.95 7.22 11.67
C ASP A 63 -4.24 8.69 11.34
N ILE A 64 -5.13 8.89 10.37
CA ILE A 64 -5.61 10.20 9.91
C ILE A 64 -7.06 10.48 10.37
N GLY A 65 -7.64 9.54 11.12
CA GLY A 65 -9.04 9.55 11.54
C GLY A 65 -9.30 10.36 12.81
N PRO A 66 -10.57 10.70 13.08
CA PRO A 66 -10.95 11.27 14.36
C PRO A 66 -10.71 10.27 15.49
N GLN A 67 -10.30 10.76 16.66
CA GLN A 67 -10.07 9.91 17.83
C GLN A 67 -11.28 9.92 18.76
N LEU A 68 -12.03 8.81 18.82
CA LEU A 68 -13.25 8.72 19.64
C LEU A 68 -12.96 8.58 21.15
N LYS A 69 -11.73 8.24 21.54
CA LYS A 69 -11.27 8.10 22.95
C LYS A 69 -12.22 7.26 23.82
N GLN A 70 -12.54 6.06 23.36
CA GLN A 70 -13.45 5.14 24.05
C GLN A 70 -12.88 3.72 24.07
N ASN A 71 -13.33 2.90 25.01
CA ASN A 71 -12.88 1.51 25.14
C ASN A 71 -13.72 0.52 24.31
N TYR A 72 -14.97 0.85 24.02
CA TYR A 72 -15.87 0.03 23.22
C TYR A 72 -16.96 0.88 22.53
N PRO A 73 -17.31 0.63 21.26
CA PRO A 73 -16.60 -0.27 20.32
C PRO A 73 -15.15 0.17 20.10
N VAL A 74 -14.27 -0.80 19.87
CA VAL A 74 -12.87 -0.55 19.49
C VAL A 74 -12.89 0.14 18.13
N GLN A 75 -12.18 1.25 18.03
CA GLN A 75 -12.01 1.99 16.78
C GLN A 75 -10.76 1.47 16.07
N VAL A 76 -10.91 1.07 14.82
CA VAL A 76 -9.79 0.85 13.90
C VAL A 76 -9.56 2.12 13.07
N PRO A 77 -8.31 2.41 12.64
CA PRO A 77 -8.04 3.55 11.78
C PRO A 77 -8.86 3.48 10.47
N PRO A 78 -9.47 4.59 10.03
CA PRO A 78 -10.12 4.61 8.73
C PRO A 78 -9.07 4.54 7.62
N PRO A 79 -9.39 3.91 6.48
CA PRO A 79 -8.53 4.01 5.30
C PRO A 79 -8.48 5.46 4.78
N LEU A 80 -7.39 5.83 4.12
CA LEU A 80 -7.23 7.08 3.40
C LEU A 80 -8.32 7.25 2.33
N THR A 81 -8.59 6.19 1.59
CA THR A 81 -9.67 6.10 0.61
C THR A 81 -10.02 4.65 0.37
N ILE A 82 -11.12 4.40 -0.33
CA ILE A 82 -11.52 3.06 -0.76
C ILE A 82 -11.63 3.06 -2.29
N LEU A 83 -10.94 2.13 -2.94
CA LEU A 83 -11.01 1.95 -4.38
C LEU A 83 -11.87 0.74 -4.74
N ILE A 84 -12.44 0.76 -5.94
CA ILE A 84 -13.09 -0.40 -6.54
C ILE A 84 -12.27 -0.81 -7.74
N GLU A 85 -11.68 -1.99 -7.68
CA GLU A 85 -10.81 -2.52 -8.73
C GLU A 85 -11.48 -3.69 -9.44
N ASP A 86 -11.33 -3.71 -10.76
CA ASP A 86 -11.76 -4.82 -11.60
C ASP A 86 -10.63 -5.84 -11.70
N ILE A 87 -10.89 -7.06 -11.26
CA ILE A 87 -9.91 -8.15 -11.26
C ILE A 87 -10.37 -9.25 -12.20
N ASP A 88 -9.50 -9.61 -13.14
CA ASP A 88 -9.69 -10.74 -14.03
C ASP A 88 -8.64 -11.80 -13.69
N ASP A 89 -8.98 -12.67 -12.73
CA ASP A 89 -8.10 -13.76 -12.29
C ASP A 89 -8.34 -15.02 -13.14
N PRO A 90 -7.28 -15.70 -13.62
CA PRO A 90 -7.43 -16.90 -14.45
C PRO A 90 -8.15 -18.08 -13.77
N VAL A 91 -8.24 -18.10 -12.43
CA VAL A 91 -8.79 -19.19 -11.63
C VAL A 91 -10.19 -18.83 -11.11
N SER A 92 -10.33 -17.67 -10.44
CA SER A 92 -11.61 -17.24 -9.86
C SER A 92 -12.50 -16.47 -10.85
N GLY A 93 -11.98 -16.09 -12.01
CA GLY A 93 -12.70 -15.31 -13.02
C GLY A 93 -12.86 -13.84 -12.63
N PHE A 94 -13.74 -13.14 -13.34
CA PHE A 94 -13.97 -11.71 -13.09
C PHE A 94 -14.67 -11.46 -11.75
N HIS A 95 -14.05 -10.62 -10.92
CA HIS A 95 -14.58 -10.15 -9.63
C HIS A 95 -14.09 -8.72 -9.35
N LYS A 96 -14.58 -8.11 -8.26
CA LYS A 96 -14.12 -6.79 -7.83
C LYS A 96 -13.44 -6.83 -6.48
N HIS A 97 -12.40 -6.03 -6.30
CA HIS A 97 -11.90 -5.71 -4.97
C HIS A 97 -12.53 -4.42 -4.47
N ILE A 98 -12.85 -4.39 -3.18
CA ILE A 98 -13.11 -3.18 -2.39
C ILE A 98 -11.83 -2.96 -1.59
N ASP A 99 -10.95 -2.11 -2.13
CA ASP A 99 -9.59 -1.96 -1.61
C ASP A 99 -9.49 -0.79 -0.63
N MET A 100 -9.10 -1.10 0.61
CA MET A 100 -8.93 -0.13 1.68
C MET A 100 -7.49 0.38 1.69
N ILE A 101 -7.29 1.63 1.29
CA ILE A 101 -5.95 2.21 1.14
C ILE A 101 -5.49 2.80 2.47
N TYR A 102 -4.35 2.35 2.97
CA TYR A 102 -3.72 2.84 4.20
C TYR A 102 -2.39 3.53 3.91
N VAL A 103 -2.06 4.51 4.75
CA VAL A 103 -0.70 5.07 4.83
C VAL A 103 -0.01 4.42 6.01
N CYS A 104 1.22 3.97 5.81
CA CYS A 104 2.00 3.28 6.82
C CYS A 104 3.33 4.00 7.05
N THR A 105 3.88 3.88 8.25
CA THR A 105 5.24 4.36 8.57
C THR A 105 6.05 3.25 9.21
N LEU A 106 7.36 3.28 9.00
CA LEU A 106 8.27 2.29 9.58
C LEU A 106 8.28 2.35 11.11
N VAL A 107 8.23 1.19 11.76
CA VAL A 107 8.44 1.06 13.21
C VAL A 107 9.93 0.99 13.54
N LYS A 108 10.74 0.43 12.63
CA LYS A 108 12.19 0.31 12.75
C LYS A 108 12.87 0.86 11.50
N PRO A 109 14.08 1.43 11.60
CA PRO A 109 14.85 1.83 10.43
C PRO A 109 15.04 0.65 9.47
N LYS A 110 15.05 0.96 8.16
CA LYS A 110 15.26 -0.01 7.09
C LYS A 110 16.49 -0.90 7.32
N ALA A 111 16.36 -2.20 7.09
CA ALA A 111 17.52 -3.07 6.87
C ALA A 111 18.01 -2.90 5.42
N GLU A 112 19.32 -2.81 5.22
CA GLU A 112 19.89 -2.71 3.87
C GLU A 112 19.75 -4.04 3.10
N GLY A 113 19.59 -3.97 1.76
CA GLY A 113 19.75 -5.14 0.89
C GLY A 113 18.49 -5.92 0.48
N LEU A 114 17.28 -5.40 0.67
CA LEU A 114 16.06 -6.01 0.12
C LEU A 114 16.03 -5.87 -1.41
N SER A 115 16.28 -6.97 -2.13
CA SER A 115 16.49 -6.94 -3.59
C SER A 115 15.21 -6.78 -4.41
N SER A 116 14.05 -7.18 -3.86
CA SER A 116 12.75 -7.22 -4.53
C SER A 116 11.89 -5.95 -4.38
N VAL A 117 12.32 -5.01 -3.52
CA VAL A 117 11.58 -3.76 -3.25
C VAL A 117 12.38 -2.55 -3.68
N ARG A 118 11.69 -1.43 -3.90
CA ARG A 118 12.26 -0.15 -4.29
C ARG A 118 11.63 0.98 -3.49
N TRP A 119 12.48 1.87 -3.00
CA TRP A 119 12.05 3.15 -2.46
C TRP A 119 11.99 4.16 -3.59
N VAL A 120 10.80 4.70 -3.84
CA VAL A 120 10.52 5.60 -4.96
C VAL A 120 10.26 6.98 -4.42
N SER A 121 11.05 7.95 -4.87
CA SER A 121 10.99 9.31 -4.36
C SER A 121 9.70 10.01 -4.79
N ARG A 122 9.27 11.02 -4.02
CA ARG A 122 8.17 11.89 -4.40
C ARG A 122 8.35 12.49 -5.80
N ASP A 123 9.58 12.88 -6.15
CA ASP A 123 9.89 13.48 -7.45
C ASP A 123 9.69 12.48 -8.59
N ASP A 124 10.16 11.24 -8.39
CA ASP A 124 9.96 10.16 -9.36
C ASP A 124 8.49 9.81 -9.55
N LEU A 125 7.68 9.80 -8.47
CA LEU A 125 6.25 9.56 -8.56
C LEU A 125 5.53 10.68 -9.33
N VAL A 126 5.91 11.95 -9.11
CA VAL A 126 5.34 13.10 -9.83
C VAL A 126 5.62 13.00 -11.34
N HIS A 127 6.82 12.56 -11.71
CA HIS A 127 7.23 12.43 -13.11
C HIS A 127 6.94 11.05 -13.72
N GLN A 128 6.35 10.13 -12.95
CA GLN A 128 6.18 8.72 -13.34
C GLN A 128 7.47 8.10 -13.87
N THR A 129 8.59 8.37 -13.20
CA THR A 129 9.91 7.88 -13.61
C THR A 129 9.92 6.35 -13.66
N PRO A 130 10.33 5.74 -14.78
CA PRO A 130 10.45 4.29 -14.88
C PRO A 130 11.47 3.72 -13.88
N ILE A 131 11.08 2.63 -13.22
CA ILE A 131 11.96 1.87 -12.34
C ILE A 131 12.54 0.71 -13.14
N TYR A 132 13.86 0.63 -13.21
CA TYR A 132 14.58 -0.35 -14.03
C TYR A 132 14.75 -1.68 -13.30
N LEU A 133 14.35 -2.74 -13.99
CA LEU A 133 14.65 -4.13 -13.62
C LEU A 133 16.08 -4.49 -14.07
N GLN A 134 16.61 -5.63 -13.59
CA GLN A 134 17.99 -6.07 -13.89
C GLN A 134 18.30 -6.28 -15.39
N ASN A 135 17.30 -6.22 -16.26
CA ASN A 135 17.38 -6.42 -17.72
C ASN A 135 17.17 -5.11 -18.52
N ASP A 136 17.38 -3.95 -17.90
CA ASP A 136 17.20 -2.61 -18.49
C ASP A 136 15.77 -2.28 -18.97
N ILE A 137 14.77 -3.09 -18.61
CA ILE A 137 13.37 -2.75 -18.83
C ILE A 137 12.92 -1.81 -17.71
N GLY A 138 12.66 -0.54 -18.07
CA GLY A 138 12.10 0.46 -17.17
C GLY A 138 10.58 0.47 -17.24
N ILE A 139 9.92 0.28 -16.09
CA ILE A 139 8.45 0.31 -15.99
C ILE A 139 8.07 1.34 -14.93
N ALA A 140 7.23 2.29 -15.31
CA ALA A 140 6.68 3.26 -14.38
C ALA A 140 5.59 2.61 -13.51
N PRO A 141 5.45 3.00 -12.23
CA PRO A 141 4.30 2.60 -11.43
C PRO A 141 2.98 3.11 -12.06
N PRO A 142 1.85 2.42 -11.83
CA PRO A 142 0.54 2.87 -12.26
C PRO A 142 0.20 4.31 -11.80
N GLU A 143 -0.66 5.00 -12.55
CA GLU A 143 -0.96 6.42 -12.31
C GLU A 143 -1.59 6.68 -10.93
N ASP A 144 -2.50 5.81 -10.50
CA ASP A 144 -3.14 5.84 -9.19
C ASP A 144 -2.13 5.60 -8.06
N VAL A 145 -1.22 4.63 -8.23
CA VAL A 145 -0.10 4.38 -7.31
C VAL A 145 0.78 5.63 -7.17
N CYS A 146 1.13 6.28 -8.28
CA CYS A 146 1.90 7.53 -8.27
C CYS A 146 1.16 8.64 -7.49
N LYS A 147 -0.13 8.86 -7.77
CA LYS A 147 -0.93 9.91 -7.13
C LYS A 147 -1.12 9.65 -5.62
N LEU A 148 -1.49 8.43 -5.25
CA LEU A 148 -1.67 8.04 -3.84
C LEU A 148 -0.35 8.05 -3.08
N GLY A 149 0.75 7.67 -3.75
CA GLY A 149 2.09 7.75 -3.21
C GLY A 149 2.52 9.17 -2.84
N VAL A 150 2.32 10.12 -3.75
CA VAL A 150 2.58 11.55 -3.49
C VAL A 150 1.72 12.06 -2.33
N LEU A 151 0.43 11.70 -2.32
CA LEU A 151 -0.49 12.07 -1.24
C LEU A 151 -0.03 11.51 0.11
N ALA A 152 0.38 10.24 0.17
CA ALA A 152 0.87 9.60 1.39
C ALA A 152 2.11 10.31 1.95
N ILE A 153 3.09 10.62 1.09
CA ILE A 153 4.30 11.37 1.49
C ILE A 153 3.92 12.74 2.04
N ASP A 154 3.06 13.48 1.35
CA ASP A 154 2.66 14.83 1.75
C ASP A 154 1.88 14.84 3.08
N LEU A 155 1.06 13.82 3.34
CA LEU A 155 0.32 13.66 4.60
C LEU A 155 1.26 13.42 5.78
N VAL A 156 2.20 12.48 5.65
CA VAL A 156 3.18 12.19 6.71
C VAL A 156 4.10 13.39 6.95
N GLY A 157 4.53 14.07 5.88
CA GLY A 157 5.39 15.24 5.96
C GLY A 157 4.75 16.44 6.69
N LYS A 158 3.44 16.69 6.49
CA LYS A 158 2.72 17.76 7.20
C LYS A 158 2.63 17.52 8.71
N ASN A 159 2.43 16.28 9.14
CA ASN A 159 2.30 15.94 10.56
C ASN A 159 3.63 16.09 11.31
N LYS A 160 4.78 15.82 10.68
CA LYS A 160 6.11 16.06 11.29
C LYS A 160 6.41 17.54 11.57
N ASN A 161 5.72 18.46 10.89
CA ASN A 161 5.95 19.91 11.00
C ASN A 161 4.93 20.62 11.91
N ASN A 162 4.01 19.88 12.54
CA ASN A 162 3.05 20.37 13.54
C ASN A 162 3.47 19.90 14.94
#